data_AF-U7QQ99-F1
#
_entry.id   AF-U7QQ99-F1
#
_cell.length_a   1.000
_cell.length_b   1.000
_cell.length_c   1.000
_cell.angle_alpha   90.00
_cell.angle_beta   90.00
_cell.angle_gamma   90.00
#
_symmetry.space_group_name_H-M   'P 1'
#
loop_
_entity.id
_entity.type
_entity.pdbx_description
1 polymer ?
#
loop_
_entity_poly.entity_id
_entity_poly.type
_entity_poly.pdbx_seq_one_letter_code
_entity_poly.pdbx_strand_id
1 'polypeptide(L)'
;PLSPPKENQWISVEGVAPKYTKPHVSAVYISKNCLKYQWHADMSLYKVPTYHGLRLSVKADPKTGYFQAKLPFNGGGWCKWKINRAFVSVSYTDVSHLMKDVVIYEGGGGTGLTAFINDAARTNLSETAALDTINYSPIIYPVLKMVEKHPN
;
A
#
# COMPACT_ATOMS: atom_id res chain seq x y z
N PRO A 1 -14.61 11.92 -5.95
CA PRO A 1 -13.24 12.33 -5.56
C PRO A 1 -13.03 12.35 -4.02
N LEU A 2 -11.79 12.08 -3.62
CA LEU A 2 -11.31 12.38 -2.26
C LEU A 2 -11.21 13.90 -2.09
N SER A 3 -11.70 14.41 -0.97
CA SER A 3 -11.58 15.82 -0.58
C SER A 3 -11.54 15.88 0.94
N PRO A 4 -10.36 15.60 1.53
CA PRO A 4 -10.18 15.62 2.98
C PRO A 4 -10.55 16.98 3.58
N PRO A 5 -11.18 17.02 4.77
CA PRO A 5 -11.48 18.28 5.46
C PRO A 5 -10.19 19.02 5.88
N LYS A 6 -10.29 20.34 6.09
CA LYS A 6 -9.16 21.16 6.56
C LYS A 6 -8.67 20.71 7.94
N GLU A 7 -9.60 20.48 8.86
CA GLU A 7 -9.34 19.85 10.15
C GLU A 7 -9.44 18.34 9.96
N ASN A 8 -8.30 17.66 9.93
CA ASN A 8 -8.23 16.22 9.73
C ASN A 8 -7.12 15.61 10.60
N GLN A 9 -7.36 14.39 11.04
CA GLN A 9 -6.30 13.53 11.56
C GLN A 9 -5.49 12.96 10.40
N TRP A 10 -4.19 12.83 10.60
CA TRP A 10 -3.25 12.36 9.58
C TRP A 10 -2.52 11.14 10.10
N ILE A 11 -2.42 10.12 9.26
CA ILE A 11 -1.50 9.01 9.48
C ILE A 11 -0.17 9.43 8.86
N SER A 12 0.82 9.62 9.72
CA SER A 12 2.20 9.86 9.29
C SER A 12 2.86 8.52 8.99
N VAL A 13 3.47 8.44 7.82
CA VAL A 13 4.28 7.29 7.40
C VAL A 13 5.70 7.78 7.22
N GLU A 14 6.62 7.20 7.96
CA GLU A 14 8.04 7.52 7.92
C GLU A 14 8.83 6.22 7.82
N GLY A 15 9.98 6.28 7.17
CA GLY A 15 10.84 5.13 7.04
C GLY A 15 12.12 5.42 6.29
N VAL A 16 12.98 4.41 6.22
CA VAL A 16 14.23 4.44 5.49
C VAL A 16 14.17 3.34 4.43
N ALA A 17 14.23 3.74 3.16
CA ALA A 17 14.35 2.84 2.04
C ALA A 17 15.84 2.57 1.77
N PRO A 18 16.31 1.30 1.83
CA PRO A 18 17.69 0.97 1.51
C PRO A 18 18.10 1.35 0.09
N LYS A 19 19.40 1.39 -0.19
CA LYS A 19 19.92 1.59 -1.55
C LYS A 19 19.34 0.54 -2.50
N TYR A 20 19.18 0.94 -3.77
CA TYR A 20 18.59 0.10 -4.83
C TYR A 20 17.13 -0.30 -4.57
N THR A 21 16.43 0.41 -3.69
CA THR A 21 15.01 0.20 -3.43
C THR A 21 14.21 1.49 -3.59
N LYS A 22 12.88 1.36 -3.70
CA LYS A 22 11.94 2.46 -3.81
C LYS A 22 10.76 2.24 -2.85
N PRO A 23 10.40 3.26 -2.03
CA PRO A 23 9.23 3.18 -1.18
C PRO A 23 7.95 3.45 -1.96
N HIS A 24 6.86 2.82 -1.53
CA HIS A 24 5.51 3.03 -2.03
C HIS A 24 4.57 3.17 -0.84
N VAL A 25 3.75 4.22 -0.88
CA VAL A 25 2.69 4.44 0.11
C VAL A 25 1.38 4.57 -0.63
N SER A 26 0.39 3.79 -0.22
CA SER A 26 -0.96 3.86 -0.77
C SER A 26 -2.01 3.58 0.29
N ALA A 27 -3.25 3.94 -0.01
CA ALA A 27 -4.38 3.69 0.85
C ALA A 27 -5.61 3.33 0.05
N VAL A 28 -6.51 2.60 0.70
CA VAL A 28 -7.86 2.34 0.19
C VAL A 28 -8.85 2.96 1.17
N TYR A 29 -9.76 3.75 0.62
CA TYR A 29 -10.88 4.34 1.34
C TYR A 29 -12.17 3.60 1.00
N ILE A 30 -13.07 3.53 1.96
CA ILE A 30 -14.42 2.97 1.80
C ILE A 30 -15.46 4.07 1.99
N SER A 31 -16.55 3.99 1.23
CA SER A 31 -17.72 4.84 1.40
C SER A 31 -18.96 3.99 1.62
N LYS A 32 -19.70 4.29 2.69
CA LYS A 32 -21.06 3.77 2.93
C LYS A 32 -22.15 4.71 2.39
N ASN A 33 -21.76 5.86 1.82
CA ASN A 33 -22.68 6.87 1.27
C ASN A 33 -22.80 6.72 -0.25
N CYS A 34 -21.66 6.58 -0.92
CA CYS A 34 -21.60 6.22 -2.33
C CYS A 34 -21.65 4.71 -2.42
N LEU A 35 -22.81 4.18 -2.80
CA LEU A 35 -23.05 2.77 -2.94
C LEU A 35 -23.05 2.40 -4.42
N LYS A 36 -22.59 1.18 -4.74
CA LYS A 36 -22.75 0.58 -6.07
C LYS A 36 -23.81 -0.51 -6.00
N TYR A 37 -24.52 -0.68 -7.10
CA TYR A 37 -25.48 -1.76 -7.25
C TYR A 37 -24.76 -3.05 -7.68
N GLN A 38 -25.16 -4.15 -7.08
CA GLN A 38 -24.74 -5.50 -7.43
C GLN A 38 -25.98 -6.40 -7.50
N TRP A 39 -25.86 -7.50 -8.23
CA TRP A 39 -26.91 -8.50 -8.37
C TRP A 39 -26.61 -9.69 -7.47
N HIS A 40 -27.60 -10.12 -6.72
CA HIS A 40 -27.59 -11.43 -6.08
C HIS A 40 -27.75 -12.53 -7.14
N ALA A 41 -27.44 -13.77 -6.76
CA ALA A 41 -27.59 -14.92 -7.66
C ALA A 41 -29.05 -15.17 -8.08
N ASP A 42 -30.00 -14.71 -7.28
CA ASP A 42 -31.44 -14.74 -7.55
C ASP A 42 -31.92 -13.55 -8.43
N MET A 43 -30.99 -12.77 -9.00
CA MET A 43 -31.28 -11.56 -9.78
C MET A 43 -31.96 -10.44 -8.99
N SER A 44 -31.94 -10.44 -7.66
CA SER A 44 -32.33 -9.27 -6.87
C SER A 44 -31.18 -8.25 -6.79
N LEU A 45 -31.52 -6.96 -6.78
CA LEU A 45 -30.54 -5.87 -6.73
C LEU A 45 -30.23 -5.49 -5.28
N TYR A 46 -28.94 -5.40 -4.92
CA TYR A 46 -28.51 -4.92 -3.61
C TYR A 46 -27.41 -3.87 -3.71
N LYS A 47 -27.28 -3.07 -2.65
CA LYS A 47 -26.31 -1.96 -2.58
C LYS A 47 -25.13 -2.39 -1.73
N VAL A 48 -23.92 -2.17 -2.24
CA VAL A 48 -22.68 -2.39 -1.49
C VAL A 48 -21.83 -1.13 -1.40
N PRO A 49 -21.00 -1.00 -0.36
CA PRO A 49 -20.01 0.07 -0.26
C PRO A 49 -19.10 0.15 -1.48
N THR A 50 -18.67 1.36 -1.80
CA THR A 50 -17.65 1.60 -2.83
C THR A 50 -16.28 1.85 -2.21
N TYR A 51 -15.24 1.67 -3.02
CA TYR A 51 -13.85 1.84 -2.62
C TYR A 51 -13.13 2.84 -3.52
N HIS A 52 -12.18 3.58 -2.95
CA HIS A 52 -11.32 4.51 -3.67
C HIS A 52 -9.86 4.28 -3.28
N GLY A 53 -9.02 3.97 -4.27
CA GLY A 53 -7.58 3.86 -4.07
C GLY A 53 -6.88 5.22 -4.14
N LEU A 54 -5.89 5.42 -3.29
CA LEU A 54 -4.98 6.56 -3.32
C LEU A 54 -3.55 6.03 -3.37
N ARG A 55 -2.80 6.40 -4.41
CA ARG A 55 -1.38 6.06 -4.53
C ARG A 55 -0.58 7.35 -4.46
N LEU A 56 0.35 7.43 -3.52
CA LEU A 56 1.21 8.61 -3.37
C LEU A 56 2.51 8.42 -4.16
N SER A 57 2.98 9.49 -4.77
CA SER A 57 4.33 9.55 -5.35
C SER A 57 5.31 9.90 -4.24
N VAL A 58 5.89 8.87 -3.61
CA VAL A 58 6.86 9.03 -2.51
C VAL A 58 8.27 8.94 -3.09
N LYS A 59 9.13 9.85 -2.64
CA LYS A 59 10.56 9.86 -2.98
C LYS A 59 11.36 9.74 -1.69
N ALA A 60 12.33 8.85 -1.68
CA ALA A 60 13.32 8.77 -0.61
C ALA A 60 14.47 9.75 -0.89
N ASP A 61 15.07 10.26 0.17
CA ASP A 61 16.33 10.99 0.09
C ASP A 61 17.42 10.07 -0.50
N PRO A 62 18.18 10.51 -1.51
CA PRO A 62 19.14 9.64 -2.20
C PRO A 62 20.37 9.29 -1.34
N LYS A 63 20.67 10.06 -0.29
CA LYS A 63 21.82 9.84 0.60
C LYS A 63 21.44 9.00 1.81
N THR A 64 20.33 9.34 2.46
CA THR A 64 19.90 8.71 3.73
C THR A 64 18.86 7.61 3.53
N GLY A 65 18.18 7.59 2.38
CA GLY A 65 17.05 6.69 2.14
C GLY A 65 15.75 7.11 2.86
N TYR A 66 15.78 8.19 3.65
CA TYR A 66 14.63 8.61 4.44
C TYR A 66 13.48 9.08 3.55
N PHE A 67 12.26 8.67 3.89
CA PHE A 67 11.05 9.15 3.24
C PHE A 67 9.95 9.42 4.27
N GLN A 68 9.06 10.36 3.93
CA GLN A 68 7.88 10.68 4.71
C GLN A 68 6.68 10.85 3.77
N ALA A 69 5.51 10.40 4.23
CA ALA A 69 4.24 10.59 3.56
C ALA A 69 3.14 10.80 4.61
N LYS A 70 2.05 11.46 4.21
CA LYS A 70 0.87 11.65 5.05
C LYS A 70 -0.37 11.13 4.34
N LEU A 71 -1.16 10.34 5.04
CA LEU A 71 -2.45 9.84 4.57
C LEU A 71 -3.57 10.48 5.40
N PRO A 72 -4.60 11.06 4.76
CA PRO A 72 -5.72 11.62 5.49
C PRO A 72 -6.53 10.51 6.16
N PHE A 73 -6.77 10.58 7.46
CA PHE A 73 -7.58 9.57 8.15
C PHE A 73 -9.03 9.62 7.62
N ASN A 74 -9.57 10.83 7.43
CA ASN A 74 -10.81 11.06 6.72
C ASN A 74 -10.54 11.54 5.29
N GLY A 75 -10.95 10.75 4.30
CA GLY A 75 -10.84 11.10 2.88
C GLY A 75 -11.89 12.11 2.42
N GLY A 76 -12.95 12.31 3.21
CA GLY A 76 -13.94 13.37 3.04
C GLY A 76 -14.70 13.32 1.71
N GLY A 77 -14.98 14.49 1.14
CA GLY A 77 -15.78 14.65 -0.08
C GLY A 77 -17.25 14.23 0.07
N TRP A 78 -17.99 14.32 -1.03
CA TRP A 78 -19.43 14.02 -1.07
C TRP A 78 -19.76 12.56 -0.68
N CYS A 79 -18.84 11.64 -0.96
CA CYS A 79 -18.97 10.24 -0.56
C CYS A 79 -18.58 9.97 0.91
N LYS A 80 -18.17 10.98 1.70
CA LYS A 80 -17.72 10.80 3.08
C LYS A 80 -16.70 9.65 3.23
N TRP A 81 -15.66 9.66 2.40
CA TRP A 81 -14.65 8.61 2.34
C TRP A 81 -13.95 8.46 3.70
N LYS A 82 -13.86 7.23 4.19
CA LYS A 82 -13.10 6.86 5.39
C LYS A 82 -11.98 5.91 5.02
N ILE A 83 -10.80 6.07 5.62
CA ILE A 83 -9.70 5.14 5.36
C ILE A 83 -10.09 3.73 5.82
N ASN A 84 -9.75 2.73 5.01
CA ASN A 84 -10.06 1.32 5.27
C ASN A 84 -8.76 0.51 5.39
N ARG A 85 -7.80 0.77 4.49
CA ARG A 85 -6.47 0.14 4.52
C ARG A 85 -5.38 1.14 4.17
N ALA A 86 -4.23 0.98 4.78
CA ALA A 86 -2.99 1.66 4.39
C ALA A 86 -1.93 0.61 4.04
N PHE A 87 -1.13 0.90 3.01
CA PHE A 87 -0.07 0.04 2.52
C PHE A 87 1.22 0.83 2.49
N VAL A 88 2.26 0.27 3.10
CA VAL A 88 3.62 0.79 3.06
C VAL A 88 4.50 -0.34 2.60
N SER A 89 5.16 -0.18 1.46
CA SER A 89 6.04 -1.22 0.93
C SER A 89 7.30 -0.64 0.34
N VAL A 90 8.37 -1.40 0.36
CA VAL A 90 9.64 -1.07 -0.29
C VAL A 90 9.90 -2.16 -1.32
N SER A 91 10.25 -1.75 -2.55
CA SER A 91 10.57 -2.66 -3.63
C SER A 91 11.96 -2.45 -4.18
N TYR A 92 12.66 -3.51 -4.57
CA TYR A 92 13.92 -3.37 -5.31
C TYR A 92 13.68 -2.68 -6.65
N THR A 93 14.60 -1.83 -7.04
CA THR A 93 14.66 -1.20 -8.37
C THR A 93 15.81 -1.75 -9.20
N ASP A 94 16.84 -2.29 -8.54
CA ASP A 94 18.00 -2.88 -9.17
C ASP A 94 18.54 -4.03 -8.30
N VAL A 95 18.81 -5.18 -8.92
CA VAL A 95 19.33 -6.39 -8.28
C VAL A 95 20.66 -6.85 -8.89
N SER A 96 21.21 -6.07 -9.84
CA SER A 96 22.45 -6.40 -10.55
C SER A 96 23.66 -6.47 -9.61
N HIS A 97 23.57 -5.82 -8.45
CA HIS A 97 24.59 -5.87 -7.40
C HIS A 97 24.56 -7.17 -6.57
N LEU A 98 23.49 -7.96 -6.67
CA LEU A 98 23.35 -9.23 -5.97
C LEU A 98 23.88 -10.40 -6.80
N MET A 99 23.57 -10.42 -8.10
CA MET A 99 24.00 -11.47 -9.03
C MET A 99 24.01 -10.95 -10.48
N LYS A 100 24.81 -11.59 -11.35
CA LYS A 100 24.79 -11.31 -12.80
C LYS A 100 23.60 -12.01 -13.47
N ASP A 101 23.09 -11.42 -14.53
CA ASP A 101 22.06 -11.99 -15.40
C ASP A 101 20.77 -12.41 -14.66
N VAL A 102 20.38 -11.62 -13.66
CA VAL A 102 19.12 -11.78 -12.94
C VAL A 102 18.22 -10.56 -13.09
N VAL A 103 16.92 -10.80 -13.01
CA VAL A 103 15.90 -9.76 -12.89
C VAL A 103 15.02 -10.03 -11.69
N ILE A 104 14.32 -9.00 -11.22
CA ILE A 104 13.31 -9.15 -10.17
C ILE A 104 12.16 -9.98 -10.73
N TYR A 105 11.73 -11.01 -10.00
CA TYR A 105 10.56 -11.81 -10.37
C TYR A 105 9.28 -10.95 -10.37
N GLU A 106 8.41 -11.17 -11.36
CA GLU A 106 7.13 -10.44 -11.47
C GLU A 106 6.24 -10.74 -10.25
N GLY A 107 5.99 -9.72 -9.43
CA GLY A 107 5.22 -9.85 -8.18
C GLY A 107 6.06 -10.14 -6.93
N GLY A 108 7.35 -10.45 -7.05
CA GLY A 108 8.27 -10.72 -5.93
C GLY A 108 9.16 -9.53 -5.52
N GLY A 109 8.89 -8.35 -6.07
CA GLY A 109 9.80 -7.22 -6.00
C GLY A 109 9.74 -6.36 -4.74
N GLY A 110 8.72 -6.54 -3.87
CA GLY A 110 8.57 -5.69 -2.70
C GLY A 110 7.97 -6.38 -1.49
N THR A 111 8.33 -5.88 -0.31
CA THR A 111 7.76 -6.28 0.97
C THR A 111 7.25 -5.06 1.71
N GLY A 112 6.31 -5.27 2.62
CA GLY A 112 5.67 -4.16 3.28
C GLY A 112 4.70 -4.58 4.37
N LEU A 113 4.01 -3.57 4.88
CA LEU A 113 2.96 -3.69 5.88
C LEU A 113 1.64 -3.26 5.27
N THR A 114 0.59 -4.03 5.56
CA THR A 114 -0.79 -3.63 5.34
C THR A 114 -1.42 -3.39 6.70
N ALA A 115 -1.88 -2.16 6.93
CA ALA A 115 -2.65 -1.81 8.11
C ALA A 115 -4.14 -1.83 7.78
N PHE A 116 -4.92 -2.60 8.55
CA PHE A 116 -6.38 -2.62 8.52
C PHE A 116 -6.90 -1.62 9.54
N ILE A 117 -7.72 -0.66 9.09
CA ILE A 117 -8.14 0.50 9.90
C ILE A 117 -9.67 0.58 9.90
N ASN A 118 -10.27 1.12 10.96
CA ASN A 118 -11.73 1.31 11.09
C ASN A 118 -12.54 0.01 10.94
N ASP A 119 -12.11 -1.06 11.62
CA ASP A 119 -12.75 -2.38 11.57
C ASP A 119 -12.91 -2.94 10.15
N ALA A 120 -11.97 -2.59 9.27
CA ALA A 120 -11.88 -3.18 7.94
C ALA A 120 -11.88 -4.70 8.05
N ALA A 121 -12.63 -5.35 7.14
CA ALA A 121 -12.71 -6.80 7.10
C ALA A 121 -11.30 -7.40 7.01
N ARG A 122 -10.96 -8.18 8.04
CA ARG A 122 -9.70 -8.91 8.17
C ARG A 122 -9.63 -10.00 7.12
N THR A 123 -8.47 -10.20 6.51
CA THR A 123 -8.33 -11.16 5.41
C THR A 123 -7.52 -12.37 5.86
N ASN A 124 -8.05 -13.23 6.74
CA ASN A 124 -7.47 -14.53 7.16
C ASN A 124 -5.93 -14.59 7.43
N LEU A 125 -5.29 -13.46 7.70
CA LEU A 125 -3.86 -13.35 7.95
C LEU A 125 -3.64 -13.27 9.46
N SER A 126 -2.47 -13.72 9.91
CA SER A 126 -2.03 -13.48 11.28
C SER A 126 -1.79 -11.98 11.47
N GLU A 127 -2.80 -11.27 11.94
CA GLU A 127 -2.77 -9.82 12.17
C GLU A 127 -2.39 -9.54 13.62
N THR A 128 -1.41 -8.65 13.82
CA THR A 128 -1.06 -8.14 15.16
C THR A 128 -1.88 -6.89 15.43
N ALA A 129 -2.67 -6.90 16.51
CA ALA A 129 -3.34 -5.69 16.98
C ALA A 129 -2.30 -4.67 17.45
N ALA A 130 -2.39 -3.45 16.94
CA ALA A 130 -1.55 -2.33 17.33
C ALA A 130 -2.42 -1.10 17.60
N LEU A 131 -1.99 -0.29 18.56
CA LEU A 131 -2.64 0.99 18.90
C LEU A 131 -1.72 2.12 18.46
N ASP A 132 -2.27 3.05 17.68
CA ASP A 132 -1.70 4.33 17.24
C ASP A 132 -0.42 4.26 16.39
N THR A 133 0.65 3.64 16.91
CA THR A 133 1.98 3.60 16.31
C THR A 133 2.38 2.17 15.98
N ILE A 134 2.82 1.97 14.73
CA ILE A 134 3.36 0.69 14.26
C ILE A 134 4.82 0.91 13.89
N ASN A 135 5.72 0.30 14.66
CA ASN A 135 7.14 0.25 14.34
C ASN A 135 7.45 -1.10 13.72
N TYR A 136 7.99 -1.09 12.50
CA TYR A 136 8.28 -2.31 11.75
C TYR A 136 9.60 -2.17 11.01
N SER A 137 10.50 -3.15 11.20
CA SER A 137 11.84 -3.16 10.59
C SER A 137 12.14 -4.54 10.02
N PRO A 138 11.55 -4.89 8.87
CA PRO A 138 11.73 -6.20 8.26
C PRO A 138 13.09 -6.31 7.57
N ILE A 139 13.60 -7.53 7.51
CA ILE A 139 14.65 -7.90 6.55
C ILE A 139 13.97 -8.25 5.23
N ILE A 140 14.50 -7.71 4.12
CA ILE A 140 13.91 -7.86 2.79
C ILE A 140 14.81 -8.75 1.94
N TYR A 141 14.25 -9.81 1.37
CA TYR A 141 14.93 -10.67 0.40
C TYR A 141 14.20 -10.58 -0.95
N PRO A 142 14.86 -10.16 -2.04
CA PRO A 142 14.23 -10.15 -3.35
C PRO A 142 14.09 -11.57 -3.89
N VAL A 143 12.97 -11.83 -4.56
CA VAL A 143 12.83 -13.04 -5.38
C VAL A 143 13.40 -12.75 -6.76
N LEU A 144 14.43 -13.50 -7.14
CA LEU A 144 15.17 -13.30 -8.37
C LEU A 144 14.76 -14.35 -9.42
N LYS A 145 14.78 -13.95 -10.70
CA LYS A 145 14.62 -14.82 -11.86
C LYS A 145 15.88 -14.74 -12.71
N MET A 146 16.46 -15.88 -13.03
CA MET A 146 17.59 -15.98 -13.97
C MET A 146 17.14 -15.59 -15.37
N VAL A 147 17.98 -14.84 -16.07
CA VAL A 147 17.83 -14.56 -17.49
C VAL A 147 18.80 -15.47 -18.22
N GLU A 148 18.30 -16.54 -18.82
CA GLU A 148 19.10 -17.37 -19.71
C GLU A 148 19.46 -16.55 -20.96
N LYS A 149 20.75 -16.20 -21.07
CA LYS A 149 21.30 -15.70 -22.32
C LYS A 149 21.69 -16.91 -23.15
N HIS A 150 20.97 -17.17 -24.24
CA HIS A 150 21.47 -18.07 -25.26
C HIS A 150 22.76 -17.45 -25.85
N PRO A 151 23.86 -18.20 -25.94
CA PRO A 151 25.03 -17.74 -26.66
C PRO A 151 24.66 -17.56 -28.14
N ASN A 152 24.96 -16.37 -28.68
CA ASN A 152 24.89 -16.07 -30.12
C ASN A 152 26.02 -16.76 -30.89
#